data_AF-A0A2E7SWT0-F1
#
_entry.id   AF-A0A2E7SWT0-F1
#
_cell.length_a   1.000
_cell.length_b   1.000
_cell.length_c   1.000
_cell.angle_alpha   90.00
_cell.angle_beta   90.00
_cell.angle_gamma   90.00
#
_symmetry.space_group_name_H-M   'P 1'
#
loop_
_entity.id
_entity.type
_entity.pdbx_description
1 polymer ?
#
loop_
_entity_poly.entity_id
_entity_poly.type
_entity_poly.pdbx_seq_one_letter_code
_entity_poly.pdbx_strand_id
1 'polypeptide(L)'
;MMKLLYYFPIILFFFGSCRSPTLKPENEQKIIEDIISFEMDDAQHSLRPAIVAWEFLKKNPSENEVLKYLGNPDSSWVDEYDKFKILYYYIPEYQDYNFIEIDLKSGNVSGFEWD
;
A
#
# COMPACT_ATOMS: atom_id res chain seq x y z
N MET A 1 12.51 62.42 -12.34
CA MET A 1 12.88 61.39 -11.33
C MET A 1 11.59 60.80 -10.80
N MET A 2 11.12 59.69 -11.36
CA MET A 2 9.81 59.11 -11.03
C MET A 2 10.03 57.75 -10.38
N LYS A 3 9.57 57.61 -9.14
CA LYS A 3 9.66 56.38 -8.33
C LYS A 3 8.70 55.33 -8.91
N LEU A 4 9.24 54.18 -9.28
CA LEU A 4 8.49 53.01 -9.72
C LEU A 4 7.96 52.29 -8.47
N LEU A 5 6.63 52.28 -8.27
CA LEU A 5 5.97 51.48 -7.23
C LEU A 5 5.65 50.10 -7.83
N TYR A 6 6.31 49.06 -7.32
CA TYR A 6 6.07 47.67 -7.69
C TYR A 6 5.03 47.07 -6.73
N TYR A 7 3.86 46.68 -7.27
CA TYR A 7 2.89 45.86 -6.57
C TYR A 7 3.21 44.38 -6.82
N PHE A 8 3.48 43.62 -5.76
CA PHE A 8 3.64 42.17 -5.79
C PHE A 8 2.33 41.53 -5.28
N PRO A 9 1.66 40.63 -6.01
CA PRO A 9 0.53 39.89 -5.47
C PRO A 9 1.05 38.77 -4.55
N ILE A 10 0.59 38.76 -3.29
CA ILE A 10 0.83 37.69 -2.35
C ILE A 10 -0.13 36.54 -2.69
N ILE A 11 0.39 35.46 -3.26
CA ILE A 11 -0.34 34.20 -3.45
C ILE A 11 -0.37 33.48 -2.08
N LEU A 12 -1.54 33.42 -1.46
CA LEU A 12 -1.81 32.60 -0.28
C LEU A 12 -1.95 31.13 -0.72
N PHE A 13 -0.88 30.35 -0.56
CA PHE A 13 -0.93 28.89 -0.60
C PHE A 13 -1.64 28.38 0.67
N PHE A 14 -2.90 27.96 0.55
CA PHE A 14 -3.56 27.15 1.57
C PHE A 14 -3.08 25.70 1.42
N PHE A 15 -2.05 25.31 2.18
CA PHE A 15 -1.76 23.90 2.41
C PHE A 15 -2.79 23.37 3.43
N GLY A 16 -3.86 22.76 2.91
CA GLY A 16 -4.75 21.92 3.71
C GLY A 16 -3.98 20.70 4.19
N SER A 17 -3.45 20.74 5.41
CA SER A 17 -2.79 19.60 6.03
C SER A 17 -3.85 18.57 6.45
N CYS A 18 -4.08 17.55 5.62
CA CYS A 18 -4.72 16.33 6.09
C CYS A 18 -3.78 15.67 7.10
N ARG A 19 -3.97 15.96 8.39
CA ARG A 19 -3.30 15.23 9.47
C ARG A 19 -3.90 13.83 9.52
N SER A 20 -3.20 12.83 9.00
CA SER A 20 -3.49 11.44 9.36
C SER A 20 -3.35 11.29 10.87
N PRO A 21 -4.26 10.56 11.54
CA PRO A 21 -4.23 10.40 12.99
C PRO A 21 -2.92 9.76 13.41
N THR A 22 -2.21 10.40 14.34
CA THR A 22 -1.01 9.84 14.97
C THR A 22 -1.39 8.59 15.76
N LEU A 23 -0.87 7.44 15.35
CA LEU A 23 -0.92 6.21 16.14
C LEU A 23 -0.09 6.41 17.41
N LYS A 24 -0.69 6.11 18.56
CA LYS A 24 -0.04 6.21 19.87
C LYS A 24 0.90 5.00 20.01
N PRO A 25 2.16 5.17 20.46
CA PRO A 25 3.16 4.09 20.49
C PRO A 25 2.75 2.87 21.34
N GLU A 26 1.88 3.09 22.32
CA GLU A 26 1.31 2.05 23.20
C GLU A 26 0.43 1.03 22.45
N ASN A 27 -0.19 1.44 21.33
CA ASN A 27 -1.05 0.56 20.54
C ASN A 27 -0.26 -0.29 19.52
N GLU A 28 0.89 0.21 19.05
CA GLU A 28 1.77 -0.51 18.13
C GLU A 28 2.47 -1.68 18.82
N GLN A 29 3.00 -1.46 20.03
CA GLN A 29 3.64 -2.53 20.82
C GLN A 29 2.67 -3.65 21.17
N LYS A 30 1.43 -3.32 21.53
CA LYS A 30 0.40 -4.31 21.83
C LYS A 30 -0.01 -5.13 20.60
N ILE A 31 -0.11 -4.49 19.43
CA ILE A 31 -0.38 -5.17 18.16
C ILE A 31 0.80 -6.08 17.79
N ILE A 32 2.03 -5.61 17.96
CA ILE A 32 3.25 -6.38 17.67
C ILE A 32 3.40 -7.56 18.65
N GLU A 33 3.09 -7.38 19.93
CA GLU A 33 3.13 -8.44 20.94
C GLU A 33 2.01 -9.49 20.72
N ASP A 34 0.79 -9.09 20.34
CA ASP A 34 -0.28 -10.03 19.97
C ASP A 34 0.05 -10.80 18.66
N ILE A 35 0.81 -10.18 17.74
CA ILE A 35 1.32 -10.85 16.52
C ILE A 35 2.42 -11.86 16.86
N ILE A 36 3.33 -11.50 17.77
CA ILE A 36 4.49 -12.33 18.15
C ILE A 36 4.09 -13.47 19.11
N SER A 37 3.13 -13.27 20.01
CA SER A 37 2.76 -14.29 21.01
C SER A 37 1.94 -15.45 20.45
N PHE A 38 1.61 -15.45 19.15
CA PHE A 38 0.80 -16.48 18.49
C PHE A 38 1.66 -17.56 17.80
N GLU A 39 2.98 -17.57 18.01
CA GLU A 39 3.88 -18.59 17.44
C GLU A 39 3.88 -19.89 18.26
N MET A 40 3.43 -21.00 17.65
CA MET A 40 3.96 -22.37 17.79
C MET A 40 3.15 -23.35 16.91
N ASP A 41 3.54 -23.53 15.64
CA ASP A 41 3.47 -24.78 14.84
C ASP A 41 4.16 -24.55 13.47
N ASP A 42 5.16 -25.37 13.13
CA ASP A 42 6.17 -25.14 12.09
C ASP A 42 5.61 -25.11 10.65
N ALA A 43 4.47 -25.76 10.40
CA ALA A 43 3.82 -25.76 9.09
C ALA A 43 2.86 -24.57 8.89
N GLN A 44 2.30 -24.02 9.97
CA GLN A 44 1.40 -22.87 9.90
C GLN A 44 2.14 -21.53 9.78
N HIS A 45 3.42 -21.48 10.16
CA HIS A 45 4.22 -20.25 10.12
C HIS A 45 4.45 -19.75 8.68
N SER A 46 4.72 -20.65 7.74
CA SER A 46 4.91 -20.30 6.32
C SER A 46 3.61 -19.83 5.64
N LEU A 47 2.46 -20.42 5.98
CA LEU A 47 1.15 -20.08 5.39
C LEU A 47 0.54 -18.79 5.97
N ARG A 48 0.96 -18.36 7.16
CA ARG A 48 0.38 -17.18 7.83
C ARG A 48 0.61 -15.88 7.06
N PRO A 49 1.82 -15.55 6.58
CA PRO A 49 2.03 -14.39 5.74
C PRO A 49 1.11 -14.37 4.51
N ALA A 50 0.97 -15.50 3.82
CA ALA A 50 0.10 -15.64 2.65
C ALA A 50 -1.39 -15.41 3.00
N ILE A 51 -1.89 -16.06 4.06
CA ILE A 51 -3.28 -15.87 4.53
C ILE A 51 -3.54 -14.42 4.94
N VAL A 52 -2.60 -13.79 5.64
CA VAL A 52 -2.75 -12.41 6.10
C VAL A 52 -2.75 -11.43 4.92
N ALA A 53 -1.85 -11.62 3.94
CA ALA A 53 -1.85 -10.84 2.71
C ALA A 53 -3.16 -11.02 1.93
N TRP A 54 -3.64 -12.26 1.80
CA TRP A 54 -4.91 -12.59 1.15
C TRP A 54 -6.10 -11.90 1.83
N GLU A 55 -6.19 -11.93 3.17
CA GLU A 55 -7.22 -11.23 3.94
C GLU A 55 -7.13 -9.69 3.83
N PHE A 56 -5.91 -9.15 3.67
CA PHE A 56 -5.70 -7.73 3.41
C PHE A 56 -6.20 -7.34 2.01
N LEU A 57 -5.81 -8.09 0.97
CA LEU A 57 -6.17 -7.80 -0.43
C LEU A 57 -7.68 -7.90 -0.69
N LYS A 58 -8.38 -8.82 -0.01
CA LYS A 58 -9.86 -8.92 -0.06
C LYS A 58 -10.60 -7.66 0.39
N LYS A 59 -9.95 -6.75 1.11
CA LYS A 59 -10.56 -5.48 1.55
C LYS A 59 -10.54 -4.41 0.45
N ASN A 60 -10.11 -4.76 -0.76
CA ASN A 60 -9.95 -3.86 -1.89
C ASN A 60 -9.11 -2.60 -1.54
N PRO A 61 -7.90 -2.78 -0.96
CA PRO A 61 -7.05 -1.64 -0.60
C PRO A 61 -6.67 -0.83 -1.83
N SER A 62 -6.32 0.44 -1.62
CA SER A 62 -5.72 1.28 -2.66
C SER A 62 -4.31 0.79 -3.03
N GLU A 63 -3.84 1.12 -4.23
CA GLU A 63 -2.45 0.81 -4.65
C GLU A 63 -1.42 1.30 -3.62
N ASN A 64 -1.60 2.50 -3.07
CA ASN A 64 -0.69 3.04 -2.05
C ASN A 64 -0.69 2.21 -0.76
N GLU A 65 -1.83 1.67 -0.35
CA GLU A 65 -1.92 0.79 0.82
C GLU A 65 -1.23 -0.55 0.53
N VAL A 66 -1.38 -1.09 -0.68
CA VAL A 66 -0.67 -2.29 -1.13
C VAL A 66 0.85 -2.07 -1.07
N LEU A 67 1.35 -1.00 -1.67
CA LEU A 67 2.79 -0.70 -1.69
C LEU A 67 3.35 -0.45 -0.29
N LYS A 68 2.55 0.14 0.61
CA LYS A 68 2.94 0.34 2.01
C LYS A 68 2.99 -0.98 2.78
N TYR A 69 2.07 -1.90 2.49
CA TYR A 69 1.90 -3.15 3.23
C TYR A 69 2.84 -4.26 2.74
N LEU A 70 2.91 -4.47 1.41
CA LEU A 70 3.69 -5.54 0.77
C LEU A 70 5.05 -5.06 0.23
N GLY A 71 5.26 -3.74 0.16
CA GLY A 71 6.44 -3.17 -0.50
C GLY A 71 6.26 -3.01 -2.01
N ASN A 72 7.35 -2.63 -2.67
CA ASN A 72 7.36 -2.47 -4.13
C ASN A 72 7.29 -3.84 -4.82
N PRO A 73 6.55 -3.96 -5.93
CA PRO A 73 6.53 -5.18 -6.72
C PRO A 73 7.85 -5.37 -7.46
N ASP A 74 8.18 -6.63 -7.77
CA ASP A 74 9.33 -7.00 -8.60
C ASP A 74 9.15 -6.52 -10.04
N SER A 75 7.91 -6.51 -10.53
CA SER A 75 7.57 -5.88 -11.81
C SER A 75 6.14 -5.38 -11.83
N SER A 76 5.85 -4.45 -12.73
CA SER A 76 4.48 -4.01 -12.97
C SER A 76 4.28 -3.68 -14.45
N TRP A 77 3.05 -3.84 -14.91
CA TRP A 77 2.64 -3.46 -16.26
C TRP A 77 1.20 -2.99 -16.26
N VAL A 78 0.84 -2.19 -17.26
CA VAL A 78 -0.53 -1.76 -17.51
C VAL A 78 -1.05 -2.56 -18.70
N ASP A 79 -2.29 -3.06 -18.59
CA ASP A 79 -2.91 -3.82 -19.65
C ASP A 79 -3.12 -2.99 -20.92
N GLU A 80 -3.33 -3.66 -22.05
CA GLU A 80 -3.47 -3.01 -23.35
C GLU A 80 -4.71 -2.11 -23.50
N TYR A 81 -5.62 -2.17 -22.52
CA TYR A 81 -6.87 -1.40 -22.49
C TYR A 81 -6.85 -0.25 -21.48
N ASP A 82 -5.72 0.01 -20.81
CA ASP A 82 -5.59 1.00 -19.73
C ASP A 82 -6.66 0.83 -18.63
N LYS A 83 -7.08 -0.41 -18.38
CA LYS A 83 -8.09 -0.77 -17.39
C LYS A 83 -7.45 -1.22 -16.09
N PHE A 84 -6.37 -1.98 -16.18
CA PHE A 84 -5.72 -2.58 -15.01
C PHE A 84 -4.22 -2.34 -15.03
N LYS A 85 -3.66 -2.07 -13.85
CA LYS A 85 -2.24 -2.20 -13.58
C LYS A 85 -2.02 -3.48 -12.79
N ILE A 86 -1.13 -4.34 -13.28
CA ILE A 86 -0.77 -5.59 -12.61
C ILE A 86 0.54 -5.39 -11.87
N LEU A 87 0.58 -5.80 -10.60
CA LEU A 87 1.77 -5.80 -9.75
C LEU A 87 2.17 -7.26 -9.52
N TYR A 88 3.40 -7.62 -9.85
CA TYR A 88 3.93 -8.98 -9.62
C TYR A 88 4.90 -9.01 -8.45
N TYR A 89 4.73 -10.02 -7.60
CA TYR A 89 5.58 -10.29 -6.44
C TYR A 89 6.08 -11.73 -6.51
N TYR A 90 7.40 -11.92 -6.55
CA TYR A 90 8.00 -13.24 -6.46
C TYR A 90 8.05 -13.65 -4.99
N ILE A 91 7.47 -14.81 -4.66
CA ILE A 91 7.50 -15.37 -3.31
C ILE A 91 8.57 -16.47 -3.26
N PRO A 92 9.76 -16.23 -2.66
CA PRO A 92 10.87 -17.17 -2.68
C PRO A 92 10.55 -18.53 -2.03
N GLU A 93 9.67 -18.53 -1.04
CA GLU A 93 9.26 -19.73 -0.31
C GLU A 93 8.55 -20.74 -1.21
N TYR A 94 7.74 -20.25 -2.17
CA TYR A 94 6.97 -21.06 -3.11
C TYR A 94 7.59 -21.11 -4.51
N GLN A 95 8.59 -20.26 -4.76
CA GLN A 95 9.25 -20.09 -6.06
C GLN A 95 8.26 -19.73 -7.19
N ASP A 96 7.23 -18.96 -6.86
CA ASP A 96 6.20 -18.55 -7.80
C ASP A 96 5.93 -17.04 -7.76
N TYR A 97 5.34 -16.53 -8.84
CA TYR A 97 4.89 -15.15 -8.95
C TYR A 97 3.42 -15.04 -8.59
N ASN A 98 3.16 -14.28 -7.55
CA ASN A 98 1.82 -13.83 -7.18
C ASN A 98 1.53 -12.50 -7.89
N PHE A 99 0.26 -12.18 -8.10
CA PHE A 99 -0.12 -10.93 -8.75
C PHE A 99 -1.32 -10.24 -8.13
N ILE A 100 -1.33 -8.92 -8.26
CA ILE A 100 -2.42 -8.05 -7.82
C ILE A 100 -2.84 -7.16 -9.00
N GLU A 101 -4.13 -7.10 -9.28
CA GLU A 101 -4.74 -6.21 -10.26
C GLU A 101 -5.27 -4.96 -9.57
N ILE A 102 -4.79 -3.79 -10.02
CA ILE A 102 -5.30 -2.48 -9.62
C ILE A 102 -6.19 -1.95 -10.75
N ASP A 103 -7.46 -1.69 -10.46
CA ASP A 103 -8.35 -1.00 -11.39
C ASP A 103 -7.91 0.47 -11.50
N LEU A 104 -7.48 0.88 -12.69
CA LEU A 104 -6.88 2.20 -12.92
C LEU A 104 -7.89 3.36 -12.77
N LYS A 105 -9.19 3.05 -12.81
CA LYS A 105 -10.24 4.05 -12.63
C LYS A 105 -10.48 4.38 -11.15
N SER A 106 -10.46 3.36 -10.28
CA SER A 106 -10.69 3.48 -8.84
C SER A 106 -9.40 3.65 -8.05
N GLY A 107 -8.27 3.15 -8.56
CA GLY A 107 -6.99 3.08 -7.87
C GLY A 107 -6.92 1.98 -6.81
N ASN A 108 -7.88 1.06 -6.79
CA ASN A 108 -8.01 0.02 -5.77
C ASN A 108 -7.80 -1.37 -6.38
N VAL A 109 -7.45 -2.33 -5.53
CA VAL A 109 -7.38 -3.74 -5.89
C VAL A 109 -8.74 -4.21 -6.41
N SER A 110 -8.75 -4.76 -7.62
CA SER A 110 -9.93 -5.34 -8.28
C SER A 110 -9.88 -6.87 -8.37
N GLY A 111 -8.67 -7.44 -8.33
CA GLY A 111 -8.42 -8.87 -8.43
C GLY A 111 -7.01 -9.20 -7.95
N PHE A 112 -6.74 -10.45 -7.62
CA PHE A 112 -5.41 -10.93 -7.26
C PHE A 112 -5.38 -12.46 -7.25
N GLU A 113 -4.18 -13.00 -7.41
CA GLU A 113 -3.83 -14.37 -7.06
C GLU A 113 -2.71 -14.30 -6.03
N TRP A 114 -2.96 -14.89 -4.86
CA TRP A 114 -2.02 -14.86 -3.75
C TRP A 114 -2.11 -16.17 -2.95
N ASP A 115 -1.05 -16.97 -2.97
CA ASP A 115 -0.97 -18.32 -2.40
C ASP A 115 0.20 -18.52 -1.42
#